data_AF-A0A2E8IDK1-F1
#
_entry.id   AF-A0A2E8IDK1-F1
#
_cell.length_a   1.000
_cell.length_b   1.000
_cell.length_c   1.000
_cell.angle_alpha   90.00
_cell.angle_beta   90.00
_cell.angle_gamma   90.00
#
_symmetry.space_group_name_H-M   'P 1'
#
loop_
_entity.id
_entity.type
_entity.pdbx_description
1 polymer ?
#
loop_
_entity_poly.entity_id
_entity_poly.type
_entity_poly.pdbx_seq_one_letter_code
_entity_poly.pdbx_strand_id
1 'polypeptide(L)'
;MKLSHFNFDLPKELLAEYPAENRDEARLMVLNRKTQTIEHKLFKDLIDYFEPNDVMVLNNTKVFPARLYGNKEKTGARIEVFLLRELNSETRLWDVLVDPARKIRIGNKLYF
;
A
#
# COMPACT_ATOMS: atom_id res chain seq x y z
N MET A 1 -23.27 -2.80 -7.01
CA MET A 1 -23.43 -3.21 -5.60
C MET A 1 -23.78 -1.97 -4.80
N LYS A 2 -24.78 -2.01 -3.91
CA LYS A 2 -25.20 -0.82 -3.13
C LYS A 2 -24.34 -0.69 -1.88
N LEU A 3 -23.92 0.54 -1.52
CA LEU A 3 -23.12 0.81 -0.33
C LEU A 3 -23.80 0.31 0.96
N SER A 4 -25.13 0.40 0.99
CA SER A 4 -25.95 -0.04 2.13
C SER A 4 -25.81 -1.52 2.49
N HIS A 5 -25.33 -2.37 1.58
CA HIS A 5 -25.11 -3.80 1.87
C HIS A 5 -23.93 -4.04 2.83
N PHE A 6 -23.13 -3.01 3.13
CA PHE A 6 -21.97 -3.09 4.02
C PHE A 6 -22.17 -2.33 5.34
N ASN A 7 -23.37 -1.81 5.60
CA ASN A 7 -23.68 -1.15 6.86
C ASN A 7 -23.84 -2.19 7.98
N PHE A 8 -23.23 -1.91 9.12
CA PHE A 8 -23.42 -2.65 10.37
C PHE A 8 -23.43 -1.67 11.54
N ASP A 9 -24.01 -2.09 12.66
CA ASP A 9 -24.00 -1.29 13.88
C ASP A 9 -22.64 -1.44 14.57
N LEU A 10 -21.95 -0.33 14.81
CA LEU A 10 -20.65 -0.27 15.46
C LEU A 10 -20.71 0.72 16.62
N PRO A 11 -20.89 0.23 17.86
CA PRO A 11 -20.79 1.05 19.06
C PRO A 11 -19.44 1.78 19.11
N LYS A 12 -19.46 3.07 19.46
CA LYS A 12 -18.27 3.94 19.42
C LYS A 12 -17.19 3.47 20.40
N GLU A 13 -17.60 2.89 21.51
CA GLU A 13 -16.74 2.33 22.55
C GLU A 13 -15.92 1.11 22.07
N LEU A 14 -16.30 0.49 20.95
CA LEU A 14 -15.55 -0.62 20.34
C LEU A 14 -14.52 -0.13 19.29
N LEU A 15 -14.47 1.17 19.00
CA LEU A 15 -13.42 1.76 18.18
C LEU A 15 -12.17 1.97 19.03
N ALA A 16 -11.11 1.24 18.73
CA ALA A 16 -9.83 1.41 19.41
C ALA A 16 -9.20 2.76 19.03
N GLU A 17 -8.99 3.64 20.02
CA GLU A 17 -8.23 4.89 19.84
C GLU A 17 -6.73 4.66 19.86
N TYR A 18 -6.29 3.72 20.68
CA TYR A 18 -4.90 3.31 20.83
C TYR A 18 -4.79 1.80 20.64
N PRO A 19 -3.66 1.33 20.08
CA PRO A 19 -3.40 -0.09 19.97
C PRO A 19 -3.14 -0.72 21.35
N ALA A 20 -3.27 -2.04 21.46
CA ALA A 20 -2.91 -2.77 22.67
C ALA A 20 -1.45 -2.52 23.08
N GLU A 21 -1.18 -2.55 24.39
CA GLU A 21 0.15 -2.34 24.99
C GLU A 21 1.17 -3.32 24.39
N ASN A 22 0.84 -4.61 24.45
CA ASN A 22 1.52 -5.66 23.69
C ASN A 22 0.71 -5.96 22.43
N ARG A 23 1.34 -5.82 21.26
CA ARG A 23 0.65 -5.92 19.96
C ARG A 23 0.07 -7.31 19.68
N ASP A 24 0.73 -8.34 20.15
CA ASP A 24 0.38 -9.76 19.98
C ASP A 24 -0.72 -10.24 20.95
N GLU A 25 -1.08 -9.43 21.94
CA GLU A 25 -2.23 -9.65 22.82
C GLU A 25 -3.56 -9.16 22.22
N ALA A 26 -3.53 -8.57 21.02
CA ALA A 26 -4.75 -8.23 20.31
C ALA A 26 -5.60 -9.48 20.02
N ARG A 27 -6.94 -9.33 20.06
CA ARG A 27 -7.87 -10.41 19.71
C ARG A 27 -7.78 -10.74 18.22
N LEU A 28 -7.80 -12.02 17.89
CA LEU A 28 -7.85 -12.56 16.54
C LEU A 28 -9.20 -13.27 16.34
N MET A 29 -10.00 -12.81 15.37
CA MET A 29 -11.21 -13.51 14.94
C MET A 29 -10.86 -14.35 13.72
N VAL A 30 -10.98 -15.67 13.84
CA VAL A 30 -10.68 -16.62 12.76
C VAL A 30 -11.98 -17.05 12.09
N LEU A 31 -12.04 -16.87 10.78
CA LEU A 31 -13.20 -17.19 9.94
C LEU A 31 -12.86 -18.39 9.05
N ASN A 32 -13.48 -19.54 9.32
CA ASN A 32 -13.36 -20.68 8.41
C ASN A 32 -14.42 -20.58 7.31
N ARG A 33 -14.00 -20.19 6.11
CA ARG A 33 -14.90 -20.01 4.96
C ARG A 33 -15.58 -21.29 4.49
N LYS A 34 -14.95 -22.46 4.68
CA LYS A 34 -15.50 -23.75 4.22
C LYS A 34 -16.61 -24.24 5.14
N THR A 35 -16.39 -24.18 6.45
CA THR A 35 -17.34 -24.65 7.47
C THR A 35 -18.26 -23.55 7.99
N GLN A 36 -18.02 -22.29 7.61
CA GLN A 36 -18.74 -21.10 8.10
C GLN A 36 -18.72 -20.95 9.62
N THR A 37 -17.61 -21.35 10.25
CA THR A 37 -17.42 -21.23 11.70
C THR A 37 -16.58 -20.02 12.05
N ILE A 38 -16.80 -19.50 13.27
CA ILE A 38 -16.06 -18.37 13.85
C ILE A 38 -15.37 -18.88 15.11
N GLU A 39 -14.08 -18.56 15.23
CA GLU A 39 -13.29 -18.84 16.43
C GLU A 39 -12.65 -17.54 16.94
N HIS A 40 -12.43 -17.48 18.26
CA HIS A 40 -11.77 -16.36 18.91
C HIS A 40 -10.47 -16.81 19.55
N LYS A 41 -9.38 -16.12 19.19
CA LYS A 41 -8.00 -16.40 19.59
C LYS A 41 -7.29 -15.10 19.97
N LEU A 42 -6.01 -15.21 20.35
CA LEU A 42 -5.10 -14.07 20.46
C LEU A 42 -4.16 -14.04 19.24
N PHE A 43 -3.63 -12.87 18.90
CA PHE A 43 -2.79 -12.72 17.72
C PHE A 43 -1.49 -13.54 17.80
N LYS A 44 -0.96 -13.78 19.00
CA LYS A 44 0.16 -14.72 19.21
C LYS A 44 -0.11 -16.16 18.76
N ASP A 45 -1.38 -16.59 18.73
CA ASP A 45 -1.78 -17.92 18.27
C ASP A 45 -1.79 -18.03 16.73
N LEU A 46 -1.49 -16.93 16.01
CA LEU A 46 -1.51 -16.89 14.55
C LEU A 46 -0.59 -17.94 13.92
N ILE A 47 0.54 -18.25 14.56
CA ILE A 47 1.52 -19.21 14.05
C ILE A 47 0.95 -20.63 13.92
N ASP A 48 -0.06 -20.97 14.72
CA ASP A 48 -0.70 -22.29 14.73
C ASP A 48 -1.55 -22.54 13.46
N TYR A 49 -1.78 -21.50 12.65
CA TYR A 49 -2.56 -21.56 11.40
C TYR A 49 -1.70 -21.65 10.14
N PHE A 50 -0.37 -21.74 10.27
CA PHE A 50 0.55 -21.89 9.14
C PHE A 50 0.99 -23.34 8.97
N GLU A 51 0.99 -23.82 7.73
CA GLU A 51 1.61 -25.08 7.35
C GLU A 51 3.01 -24.84 6.75
N PRO A 52 3.89 -25.86 6.74
CA PRO A 52 5.14 -25.78 6.00
C PRO A 52 4.90 -25.34 4.55
N ASN A 53 5.68 -24.36 4.10
CA ASN A 53 5.61 -23.71 2.78
C ASN A 53 4.52 -22.63 2.61
N ASP A 54 3.77 -22.28 3.65
CA ASP A 54 2.94 -21.08 3.60
C ASP A 54 3.77 -19.80 3.56
N VAL A 55 3.22 -18.75 2.93
CA VAL A 55 3.91 -17.47 2.74
C VAL A 55 3.11 -16.34 3.38
N MET A 56 3.74 -15.64 4.32
CA MET A 56 3.22 -14.38 4.84
C MET A 56 3.74 -13.22 4.00
N VAL A 57 2.85 -12.55 3.27
CA VAL A 57 3.19 -11.35 2.50
C VAL A 57 2.94 -10.13 3.38
N LEU A 58 4.02 -9.48 3.80
CA LEU A 58 3.97 -8.25 4.60
C LEU A 58 4.10 -7.02 3.69
N ASN A 59 3.25 -6.01 3.93
CA ASN A 59 3.41 -4.72 3.27
C ASN A 59 4.47 -3.89 4.02
N ASN A 60 5.64 -3.71 3.40
CA ASN A 60 6.69 -2.84 3.92
C ASN A 60 6.66 -1.48 3.18
N THR A 61 6.04 -0.47 3.79
CA THR A 61 5.92 0.86 3.17
C THR A 61 7.13 1.73 3.51
N LYS A 62 7.79 2.29 2.49
CA LYS A 62 8.87 3.26 2.65
C LYS A 62 8.49 4.59 2.00
N VAL A 63 8.55 5.68 2.77
CA VAL A 63 8.47 7.02 2.21
C VAL A 63 9.86 7.38 1.69
N PHE A 64 9.99 7.58 0.38
CA PHE A 64 11.17 8.20 -0.18
C PHE A 64 10.75 9.44 -0.99
N PRO A 65 11.49 10.56 -0.88
CA PRO A 65 11.18 11.78 -1.62
C PRO A 65 11.44 11.55 -3.12
N ALA A 66 10.40 11.11 -3.80
CA ALA A 66 10.46 10.64 -5.18
C ALA A 66 9.89 11.63 -6.19
N ARG A 67 9.29 12.73 -5.71
CA ARG A 67 8.52 13.66 -6.54
C ARG A 67 9.39 14.82 -6.99
N LEU A 68 9.48 14.99 -8.30
CA LEU A 68 10.15 16.08 -8.98
C LEU A 68 9.13 16.89 -9.78
N TYR A 69 9.28 18.21 -9.80
CA TYR A 69 8.49 19.09 -10.68
C TYR A 69 9.42 19.64 -11.75
N GLY A 70 9.10 19.37 -13.02
CA GLY A 70 9.87 19.86 -14.14
C GLY A 70 9.01 20.57 -15.18
N ASN A 71 9.66 21.26 -16.09
CA ASN A 71 9.02 21.91 -17.23
C ASN A 71 9.53 21.28 -18.53
N LYS A 72 8.61 21.04 -19.47
CA LYS A 72 8.93 20.51 -20.79
C LYS A 72 9.65 21.57 -21.63
N GLU A 73 10.87 21.26 -22.07
CA GLU A 73 11.78 22.16 -22.80
C GLU A 73 11.09 23.00 -23.87
N LYS A 74 10.33 22.36 -24.77
CA LYS A 74 9.73 23.02 -25.94
C LYS A 74 8.49 23.85 -25.65
N THR A 75 7.77 23.55 -24.56
CA THR A 75 6.40 24.07 -24.35
C THR A 75 6.21 24.77 -23.02
N GLY A 76 7.17 24.67 -22.10
CA GLY A 76 7.05 25.19 -20.73
C GLY A 76 5.96 24.50 -19.89
N ALA A 77 5.31 23.45 -20.40
CA ALA A 77 4.28 22.74 -19.66
C ALA A 77 4.89 22.11 -18.40
N ARG A 78 4.26 22.36 -17.25
CA ARG A 78 4.61 21.74 -15.98
C ARG A 78 4.26 20.27 -15.98
N ILE A 79 5.20 19.46 -15.50
CA ILE A 79 5.13 18.01 -15.43
C ILE A 79 5.59 17.58 -14.03
N GLU A 80 4.80 16.75 -13.38
CA GLU A 80 5.19 16.03 -12.17
C GLU A 80 5.79 14.67 -12.56
N VAL A 81 6.92 14.33 -11.95
CA VAL A 81 7.59 13.03 -12.12
C VAL A 81 7.71 12.39 -10.75
N PHE A 82 7.19 11.19 -10.60
CA PHE A 82 7.32 10.38 -9.38
C PHE A 82 8.22 9.18 -9.66
N LEU A 83 9.41 9.16 -9.06
CA LEU A 83 10.33 8.04 -9.16
C LEU A 83 9.72 6.81 -8.47
N LEU A 84 9.75 5.65 -9.11
CA LEU A 84 9.23 4.40 -8.54
C LEU A 84 10.37 3.52 -8.02
N ARG A 85 11.32 3.19 -8.90
CA ARG A 85 12.49 2.40 -8.59
C ARG A 85 13.61 2.70 -9.57
N GLU A 86 14.83 2.58 -9.09
CA GLU A 86 16.02 2.65 -9.92
C GLU A 86 16.16 1.35 -10.71
N LEU A 87 16.38 1.46 -12.02
CA LEU A 87 16.64 0.33 -12.91
C LEU A 87 18.14 0.12 -13.12
N ASN A 88 18.91 1.20 -13.19
CA ASN A 88 20.36 1.17 -13.37
C ASN A 88 21.00 2.44 -12.80
N SER A 89 21.90 2.29 -11.84
CA SER A 89 22.52 3.40 -11.12
C SER A 89 23.64 4.11 -11.89
N GLU A 90 24.42 3.38 -12.67
CA GLU A 90 25.52 3.94 -13.49
C GLU A 90 24.99 4.93 -14.54
N THR A 91 23.87 4.56 -15.18
CA THR A 91 23.20 5.38 -16.21
C THR A 91 22.12 6.28 -15.63
N ARG A 92 21.82 6.17 -14.33
CA ARG A 92 20.71 6.86 -13.64
C ARG A 92 19.36 6.66 -14.34
N LEU A 93 19.08 5.42 -14.73
CA LEU A 93 17.82 5.02 -15.35
C LEU A 93 16.79 4.65 -14.27
N TRP A 94 15.58 5.20 -14.38
CA TRP A 94 14.51 5.03 -13.40
C TRP A 94 13.18 4.68 -14.07
N ASP A 95 12.42 3.80 -13.40
CA ASP A 95 10.97 3.68 -13.64
C ASP A 95 10.29 4.87 -12.96
N VAL A 96 9.41 5.56 -13.67
CA VAL A 96 8.74 6.77 -13.18
C VAL A 96 7.26 6.79 -13.56
N LEU A 97 6.42 7.39 -12.72
CA LEU A 97 5.10 7.87 -13.10
C LEU A 97 5.20 9.35 -13.46
N VAL A 98 4.40 9.77 -14.43
CA VAL A 98 4.40 11.15 -14.91
C VAL A 98 2.99 11.68 -14.99
N ASP A 99 2.78 12.90 -14.51
CA ASP A 99 1.51 13.60 -14.62
C ASP A 99 1.72 15.02 -15.21
N PRO A 100 1.07 15.38 -16.33
CA PRO A 100 0.23 14.56 -17.20
C PRO A 100 1.03 13.69 -18.19
N ALA A 101 0.91 12.36 -18.05
CA ALA A 101 1.59 11.36 -18.90
C ALA A 101 1.39 11.61 -20.41
N ARG A 102 0.19 12.02 -20.82
CA ARG A 102 -0.16 12.26 -22.24
C ARG A 102 0.72 13.33 -22.91
N LYS A 103 1.36 14.21 -22.14
CA LYS A 103 2.22 15.29 -22.68
C LYS A 103 3.68 14.85 -22.89
N ILE A 104 4.02 13.62 -22.51
CA ILE A 104 5.38 13.07 -22.58
C ILE A 104 5.46 11.91 -23.56
N ARG A 105 6.49 11.95 -24.40
CA ARG A 105 6.85 10.91 -25.36
C ARG A 105 8.34 10.65 -25.28
N ILE A 106 8.77 9.50 -25.81
CA ILE A 106 10.19 9.15 -25.95
C ILE A 106 10.94 10.30 -26.65
N GLY A 107 12.10 10.66 -26.10
CA GLY A 107 12.94 11.76 -26.59
C GLY A 107 12.54 13.16 -26.10
N ASN A 108 11.49 13.32 -25.30
CA ASN A 108 11.18 14.60 -24.64
C ASN A 108 12.15 14.87 -23.48
N LYS A 109 12.64 16.10 -23.39
CA LYS A 109 13.50 16.56 -22.29
C LYS A 109 12.71 17.40 -21.29
N LEU A 110 12.97 17.16 -20.01
CA LEU A 110 12.43 17.92 -18.89
C LEU A 110 13.58 18.61 -18.17
N TYR A 111 13.33 19.82 -17.70
CA TYR A 111 14.22 20.56 -16.81
C TYR A 111 13.54 20.74 -15.48
N PHE A 112 14.25 20.42 -14.40
CA PHE A 112 13.77 20.50 -13.02
C PHE A 112 14.39 21.71 -12.33
#